data_AF-A0A0Q8D8F9-F1
#
_entry.id   AF-A0A0Q8D8F9-F1
#
_cell.length_a   1.000
_cell.length_b   1.000
_cell.length_c   1.000
_cell.angle_alpha   90.00
_cell.angle_beta   90.00
_cell.angle_gamma   90.00
#
_symmetry.space_group_name_H-M   'P 1'
#
loop_
_entity.id
_entity.type
_entity.pdbx_description
1 polymer ?
#
loop_
_entity_poly.entity_id
_entity_poly.type
_entity_poly.pdbx_seq_one_letter_code
_entity_poly.pdbx_strand_id
1 'polypeptide(L)'
;MVYVLLVIAAWGSLFFRLPVWLSILSSCVFLGLGAVFLLFGLAGSYWDSHMTSGDSAATSTLVTGALLLLSRAALVVKLILHALVAPPEP
;
A
#
# COMPACT_ATOMS: atom_id res chain seq x y z
N MET A 1 11.99 -1.17 11.11
CA MET A 1 11.21 -0.03 11.66
C MET A 1 10.54 0.81 10.57
N VAL A 2 11.28 1.23 9.53
CA VAL A 2 10.72 2.09 8.45
C VAL A 2 9.53 1.46 7.71
N TYR A 3 9.59 0.19 7.33
CA TYR A 3 8.47 -0.51 6.68
C TYR A 3 7.20 -0.54 7.52
N VAL A 4 7.33 -0.78 8.82
CA VAL A 4 6.20 -0.81 9.75
C VAL A 4 5.53 0.56 9.83
N LEU A 5 6.33 1.64 9.93
CA LEU A 5 5.80 3.00 9.95
C LEU A 5 5.07 3.36 8.65
N LEU A 6 5.62 2.96 7.50
CA LEU A 6 4.99 3.15 6.19
C LEU A 6 3.64 2.43 6.09
N VAL A 7 3.57 1.17 6.53
CA VAL A 7 2.32 0.40 6.56
C VAL A 7 1.31 1.05 7.50
N ILE A 8 1.71 1.44 8.71
CA ILE A 8 0.83 2.11 9.67
C ILE A 8 0.31 3.44 9.10
N ALA A 9 1.17 4.24 8.45
CA ALA A 9 0.76 5.49 7.83
C ALA A 9 -0.23 5.26 6.67
N ALA A 10 0.03 4.27 5.82
CA ALA A 10 -0.83 3.94 4.69
C ALA A 10 -2.21 3.46 5.15
N TRP A 11 -2.28 2.56 6.13
CA TRP A 11 -3.56 2.07 6.66
C TRP A 11 -4.25 3.12 7.53
N GLY A 12 -3.51 3.88 8.33
CA GLY A 12 -4.03 4.98 9.13
C GLY A 12 -4.71 6.04 8.27
N SER A 13 -4.15 6.36 7.11
CA SER A 13 -4.74 7.33 6.17
C SER A 13 -6.17 6.98 5.72
N LEU A 14 -6.60 5.72 5.84
CA LEU A 14 -7.97 5.30 5.52
C LEU A 14 -9.00 5.80 6.53
N PHE A 15 -8.59 6.12 7.75
CA PHE A 15 -9.50 6.51 8.83
C PHE A 15 -9.57 8.04 9.02
N PHE A 16 -8.49 8.75 8.66
CA PHE A 16 -8.45 10.20 8.77
C PHE A 16 -9.14 10.89 7.58
N ARG A 17 -9.97 11.90 7.87
CA ARG A 17 -10.51 12.82 6.85
C ARG A 17 -9.43 13.81 6.45
N LEU A 18 -8.64 13.45 5.45
CA LEU A 18 -7.63 14.31 4.85
C LEU A 18 -8.29 15.21 3.79
N PRO A 19 -7.81 16.46 3.61
CA PRO A 19 -8.22 17.28 2.48
C PRO A 19 -7.88 16.58 1.15
N VAL A 20 -8.72 16.78 0.14
CA VAL A 20 -8.70 16.00 -1.13
C VAL A 20 -7.31 15.96 -1.76
N TRP A 21 -6.63 17.10 -1.85
CA TRP A 21 -5.29 17.21 -2.45
C TRP A 21 -4.25 16.35 -1.70
N LEU A 22 -4.31 16.33 -0.36
CA LEU A 22 -3.39 15.55 0.47
C LEU A 22 -3.69 14.05 0.39
N SER A 23 -4.96 13.69 0.24
CA SER A 23 -5.39 12.31 0.00
C SER A 23 -4.90 11.78 -1.35
N ILE A 24 -4.97 12.60 -2.41
CA ILE A 24 -4.44 12.26 -3.73
C ILE A 24 -2.91 12.09 -3.65
N LEU A 25 -2.21 13.09 -3.10
CA LEU A 25 -0.76 13.07 -2.99
C LEU A 25 -0.26 11.84 -2.21
N SER A 26 -0.81 11.59 -1.03
CA SER A 26 -0.46 10.42 -0.22
C SER A 26 -0.80 9.10 -0.91
N SER A 27 -1.91 9.03 -1.64
CA SER A 27 -2.28 7.84 -2.41
C SER A 27 -1.31 7.56 -3.56
N CYS A 28 -0.89 8.59 -4.30
CA CYS A 28 0.14 8.46 -5.33
C CYS A 28 1.47 7.99 -4.74
N VAL A 29 1.88 8.54 -3.60
CA VAL A 29 3.11 8.12 -2.90
C VAL A 29 3.03 6.66 -2.47
N PHE A 30 1.94 6.22 -1.83
CA PHE A 30 1.79 4.83 -1.41
C PHE A 30 1.65 3.86 -2.58
N LEU A 31 1.00 4.25 -3.68
CA LEU A 31 0.97 3.46 -4.92
C LEU A 31 2.36 3.30 -5.51
N GLY A 32 3.09 4.41 -5.68
CA GLY A 32 4.43 4.41 -6.24
C GLY A 32 5.40 3.58 -5.41
N LEU A 33 5.46 3.82 -4.11
CA LEU A 33 6.29 3.05 -3.18
C LEU A 33 5.87 1.58 -3.13
N GLY A 34 4.56 1.31 -3.11
CA GLY A 34 4.02 -0.06 -3.13
C GLY A 34 4.47 -0.83 -4.37
N ALA A 35 4.35 -0.23 -5.56
CA ALA A 35 4.78 -0.85 -6.81
C ALA A 35 6.30 -1.07 -6.86
N VAL A 36 7.09 -0.08 -6.44
CA VAL A 36 8.55 -0.19 -6.38
C VAL A 36 8.96 -1.32 -5.44
N PHE A 37 8.43 -1.36 -4.22
CA PHE A 37 8.75 -2.41 -3.26
C PHE A 37 8.32 -3.80 -3.72
N LEU A 38 7.19 -3.90 -4.43
CA LEU A 38 6.73 -5.18 -4.97
C LEU A 38 7.67 -5.69 -6.08
N LEU A 39 8.10 -4.81 -6.99
CA LEU A 39 9.07 -5.14 -8.03
C LEU A 39 10.44 -5.53 -7.47
N PHE A 40 11.01 -4.71 -6.57
CA PHE A 40 12.31 -5.00 -5.96
C PHE A 40 12.23 -6.22 -5.03
N GLY A 41 11.13 -6.40 -4.30
CA GLY A 41 10.90 -7.57 -3.47
C GLY A 41 10.80 -8.86 -4.29
N LEU A 42 10.13 -8.83 -5.46
CA LEU A 42 10.06 -9.96 -6.38
C LEU A 42 11.41 -10.26 -7.03
N ALA A 43 12.11 -9.23 -7.51
CA ALA A 43 13.44 -9.40 -8.10
C ALA A 43 14.43 -9.96 -7.07
N GLY A 44 14.40 -9.45 -5.83
CA GLY A 44 15.21 -9.93 -4.72
C GLY A 44 14.88 -11.37 -4.34
N SER A 45 13.59 -11.72 -4.20
CA SER A 45 13.20 -13.10 -3.83
C SER A 45 13.54 -14.10 -4.94
N TYR A 46 13.42 -13.70 -6.20
CA TYR A 46 13.85 -14.50 -7.35
C TYR A 46 15.37 -14.66 -7.36
N TRP A 47 16.13 -13.61 -7.05
CA TRP A 47 17.59 -13.71 -6.96
C TRP A 47 18.03 -14.62 -5.80
N ASP A 48 17.42 -14.47 -4.63
CA ASP A 48 17.69 -15.28 -3.43
C ASP A 48 17.44 -16.77 -3.71
N SER A 49 16.38 -17.11 -4.44
CA SER A 49 16.09 -18.51 -4.76
C SER A 49 17.17 -19.17 -5.64
N HIS A 50 18.00 -18.39 -6.34
CA HIS A 50 19.03 -18.89 -7.25
C HIS A 50 20.46 -18.71 -6.73
N MET A 51 20.72 -17.71 -5.88
CA MET A 51 22.09 -17.33 -5.48
C MET A 51 22.38 -17.50 -3.99
N THR A 52 21.42 -17.31 -3.10
CA THR A 52 21.62 -17.45 -1.64
C THR A 52 20.27 -17.61 -0.95
N SER A 53 20.05 -18.75 -0.30
CA SER A 53 18.76 -19.03 0.35
C SER A 53 18.54 -18.15 1.58
N GLY A 54 17.49 -17.31 1.54
CA GLY A 54 16.78 -16.88 2.74
C GLY A 54 17.08 -15.47 3.25
N ASP A 55 17.36 -14.48 2.40
CA ASP A 55 17.42 -13.10 2.90
C ASP A 55 16.02 -12.58 3.28
N SER A 56 15.82 -12.35 4.57
CA SER A 56 14.57 -11.83 5.14
C SER A 56 14.20 -10.43 4.59
N ALA A 57 15.19 -9.71 4.04
CA ALA A 57 15.02 -8.36 3.50
C ALA A 57 14.16 -8.33 2.23
N ALA A 58 14.36 -9.27 1.29
CA ALA A 58 13.58 -9.29 0.05
C ALA A 58 12.10 -9.62 0.32
N THR A 59 11.86 -10.62 1.19
CA THR A 59 10.51 -11.04 1.58
C THR A 59 9.77 -9.92 2.31
N SER A 60 10.42 -9.24 3.27
CA SER A 60 9.81 -8.12 3.99
C SER A 60 9.51 -6.92 3.08
N THR A 61 10.37 -6.64 2.10
CA THR A 61 10.14 -5.60 1.10
C THR A 61 8.92 -5.93 0.23
N LEU A 62 8.82 -7.18 -0.23
CA LEU A 62 7.68 -7.67 -1.02
C LEU A 62 6.36 -7.55 -0.24
N VAL A 63 6.33 -8.03 1.01
CA VAL A 63 5.13 -7.96 1.88
C VAL A 63 4.73 -6.50 2.13
N THR A 64 5.70 -5.62 2.37
CA THR A 64 5.45 -4.19 2.57
C THR A 64 4.83 -3.57 1.32
N GLY A 65 5.39 -3.85 0.14
CA GLY A 65 4.84 -3.39 -1.14
C GLY A 65 3.40 -3.85 -1.35
N ALA A 66 3.11 -5.12 -1.10
CA ALA A 66 1.76 -5.67 -1.19
C ALA A 66 0.78 -4.99 -0.23
N LEU A 67 1.17 -4.77 1.04
CA LEU A 67 0.32 -4.10 2.03
C LEU A 67 0.03 -2.64 1.68
N LEU A 68 0.99 -1.93 1.08
CA LEU A 68 0.79 -0.56 0.60
C LEU A 68 -0.24 -0.51 -0.54
N LEU A 69 -0.13 -1.40 -1.52
CA LEU A 69 -1.11 -1.50 -2.62
C LEU A 69 -2.49 -1.90 -2.12
N LEU A 70 -2.57 -2.88 -1.21
CA LEU A 70 -3.82 -3.30 -0.59
C LEU A 70 -4.51 -2.15 0.16
N SER A 71 -3.76 -1.27 0.82
CA SER A 71 -4.34 -0.08 1.46
C SER A 71 -5.08 0.82 0.46
N ARG A 72 -4.57 0.92 -0.78
CA ARG A 72 -5.18 1.76 -1.82
C ARG A 72 -6.39 1.08 -2.43
N ALA A 73 -6.34 -0.24 -2.64
CA ALA A 73 -7.51 -1.02 -3.02
C ALA A 73 -8.64 -0.89 -1.97
N ALA A 74 -8.30 -0.97 -0.67
CA ALA A 74 -9.26 -0.75 0.41
C ALA A 74 -9.86 0.67 0.40
N LEU A 75 -9.09 1.69 0.03
CA LEU A 75 -9.59 3.05 -0.14
C LEU A 75 -10.66 3.11 -1.25
N VAL A 76 -10.40 2.48 -2.39
CA VAL A 76 -11.36 2.40 -3.52
C VAL A 76 -12.63 1.67 -3.09
N VAL A 77 -12.51 0.53 -2.40
CA VAL A 77 -13.67 -0.20 -1.86
C VAL A 77 -14.48 0.68 -0.90
N LYS A 78 -13.81 1.41 -0.01
CA LYS A 78 -14.47 2.35 0.91
C LYS A 78 -15.25 3.43 0.16
N LEU A 79 -14.68 4.00 -0.91
CA LEU A 79 -15.36 4.99 -1.73
C LEU A 79 -16.58 4.41 -2.45
N ILE A 80 -16.46 3.21 -3.01
CA ILE A 80 -17.58 2.51 -3.68
C ILE A 80 -18.71 2.24 -2.68
N LEU A 81 -18.39 1.70 -1.50
CA LEU A 81 -19.38 1.45 -0.45
C LEU A 81 -20.07 2.74 0.01
N HIS A 82 -19.32 3.84 0.13
CA HIS A 82 -19.89 5.12 0.48
C HIS A 82 -20.87 5.62 -0.60
N ALA A 83 -20.51 5.51 -1.88
CA ALA A 83 -21.38 5.88 -2.99
C ALA A 83 -22.65 5.01 -3.10
N LEU A 84 -22.55 3.72 -2.79
CA LEU A 84 -23.69 2.79 -2.83
C LEU A 84 -24.67 2.98 -1.66
N VAL A 85 -24.17 3.38 -0.49
CA VAL A 85 -24.97 3.54 0.74
C VAL A 85 -25.44 4.98 0.95
N ALA A 86 -24.85 5.96 0.26
CA ALA A 86 -25.26 7.35 0.37
C ALA A 86 -26.73 7.51 -0.04
N PRO A 87 -27.58 8.13 0.82
CA PRO A 87 -28.95 8.42 0.45
C PRO A 87 -28.97 9.37 -0.76
N PRO A 88 -29.95 9.22 -1.68
CA PRO A 88 -30.11 10.15 -2.79
C PRO A 88 -30.25 11.58 -2.25
N GLU A 89 -29.53 12.52 -2.86
CA GLU A 89 -29.61 13.94 -2.50
C GLU A 89 -31.07 14.45 -2.63
N PRO A 90 -31.58 15.23 -1.66
CA PRO A 90 -32.94 15.78 -1.70
C PRO A 90 -33.12 16.90 -2.73
#